data_AF-A0A838F032-F1
#
_entry.id   AF-A0A838F032-F1
#
_cell.length_a   1.000
_cell.length_b   1.000
_cell.length_c   1.000
_cell.angle_alpha   90.00
_cell.angle_beta   90.00
_cell.angle_gamma   90.00
#
_symmetry.space_group_name_H-M   'P 1'
#
loop_
_entity.id
_entity.type
_entity.pdbx_description
1 polymer ?
#
loop_
_entity_poly.entity_id
_entity_poly.type
_entity_poly.pdbx_seq_one_letter_code
_entity_poly.pdbx_strand_id
1 'polypeptide(L)'
;SRVLKPGGRFFFHTFNRNFLAWFVVIKLVEWLIPKTPKNMHVLKLFIKPKELNVYCQLANMKVKEMVGIKPVISSIPLTKIFSGSVPPQMRFELTGNLFTSFMGVADKQ
;
A
#
# COMPACT_ATOMS: atom_id res chain seq x y z
N SER A 1 -1.94 -7.71 20.62
CA SER A 1 -3.07 -8.61 20.26
C SER A 1 -4.20 -8.59 21.30
N ARG A 2 -4.57 -7.43 21.83
CA ARG A 2 -5.50 -7.34 22.97
C ARG A 2 -6.96 -7.62 22.62
N VAL A 3 -7.35 -7.37 21.37
CA VAL A 3 -8.76 -7.43 20.92
C VAL A 3 -9.06 -8.57 19.96
N LEU A 4 -8.04 -9.22 19.41
CA LEU A 4 -8.20 -10.31 18.46
C LEU A 4 -8.07 -11.64 19.19
N LYS A 5 -9.14 -12.45 19.19
CA LYS A 5 -9.16 -13.77 19.82
C LYS A 5 -8.17 -14.73 19.13
N PRO A 6 -7.66 -15.76 19.83
CA PRO A 6 -6.93 -16.86 19.21
C PRO A 6 -7.69 -17.46 18.02
N GLY A 7 -6.98 -17.74 16.92
CA GLY A 7 -7.57 -18.18 15.64
C GLY A 7 -8.26 -17.06 14.84
N GLY A 8 -8.28 -15.82 15.33
CA GLY A 8 -8.82 -14.67 14.61
C GLY A 8 -7.94 -14.23 13.43
N ARG A 9 -8.58 -13.67 12.39
CA ARG A 9 -7.89 -13.13 11.21
C ARG A 9 -7.66 -11.62 11.34
N PHE A 10 -6.44 -11.21 11.03
CA PHE A 10 -6.04 -9.82 10.89
C PHE A 10 -5.78 -9.52 9.41
N PHE A 11 -6.67 -8.72 8.82
CA PHE A 11 -6.49 -8.19 7.47
C PHE A 11 -5.76 -6.85 7.54
N PHE A 12 -4.83 -6.63 6.62
CA PHE A 12 -4.07 -5.38 6.56
C PHE A 12 -3.88 -4.92 5.12
N HIS A 13 -3.71 -3.61 4.94
CA HIS A 13 -3.27 -2.97 3.71
C HIS A 13 -2.36 -1.79 4.07
N THR A 14 -1.21 -1.68 3.41
CA THR A 14 -0.26 -0.60 3.66
C THR A 14 0.67 -0.36 2.47
N PHE A 15 1.46 0.71 2.54
CA PHE A 15 2.47 1.07 1.54
C PHE A 15 3.85 0.63 1.99
N ASN A 16 4.68 0.19 1.03
CA ASN A 16 6.05 -0.21 1.30
C ASN A 16 6.94 1.02 1.48
N ARG A 17 7.82 1.01 2.49
CA ARG A 17 8.76 2.11 2.73
C ARG A 17 9.98 2.00 1.83
N ASN A 18 9.84 2.52 0.61
CA ASN A 18 10.91 2.66 -0.38
C ASN A 18 10.66 3.85 -1.33
N PHE A 19 11.65 4.14 -2.18
CA PHE A 19 11.59 5.26 -3.12
C PHE A 19 10.50 5.10 -4.20
N LEU A 20 10.24 3.87 -4.67
CA LEU A 20 9.22 3.61 -5.69
C LEU A 20 7.82 3.91 -5.14
N ALA A 21 7.50 3.43 -3.95
CA ALA A 21 6.24 3.71 -3.29
C ALA A 21 6.09 5.20 -2.98
N TRP A 22 7.16 5.89 -2.56
CA TRP A 22 7.13 7.35 -2.39
C TRP A 22 6.73 8.06 -3.69
N PHE A 23 7.35 7.70 -4.81
CA PHE A 23 7.06 8.32 -6.09
C PHE A 23 5.61 8.04 -6.54
N VAL A 24 5.16 6.81 -6.44
CA VAL A 24 3.82 6.41 -6.92
C VAL A 24 2.69 6.85 -5.99
N VAL A 25 2.85 6.71 -4.68
CA VAL A 25 1.75 6.94 -3.71
C VAL A 25 1.65 8.39 -3.29
N ILE A 26 2.77 9.12 -3.33
CA ILE A 26 2.82 10.53 -2.91
C ILE A 26 2.85 11.41 -4.16
N LYS A 27 3.91 11.34 -4.97
CA LYS A 27 4.12 12.30 -6.06
C LYS A 27 3.12 12.15 -7.19
N LEU A 28 2.91 10.94 -7.69
CA LEU A 28 1.93 10.71 -8.76
C LEU A 28 0.51 11.09 -8.31
N VAL A 29 0.13 10.77 -7.08
CA VAL A 29 -1.19 11.16 -6.53
C VAL A 29 -1.32 12.68 -6.39
N GLU A 30 -0.29 13.38 -5.94
CA GLU A 30 -0.27 14.85 -5.87
C GLU A 30 -0.46 15.50 -7.27
N TRP A 31 0.06 14.88 -8.33
CA TRP A 31 -0.12 15.40 -9.70
C TRP A 31 -1.51 15.10 -10.29
N LEU A 32 -2.09 13.97 -9.92
CA LEU A 32 -3.42 13.55 -10.37
C LEU A 32 -4.56 14.17 -9.56
N ILE A 33 -4.33 14.52 -8.29
CA ILE A 33 -5.35 15.04 -7.37
C ILE A 33 -4.88 16.40 -6.83
N PRO A 34 -5.47 17.51 -7.28
CA PRO A 34 -5.11 18.83 -6.80
C PRO A 34 -5.62 19.00 -5.37
N LYS A 35 -4.89 19.79 -4.56
CA LYS A 35 -5.24 20.14 -3.18
C LYS A 35 -5.28 18.93 -2.21
N THR A 36 -4.38 17.96 -2.36
CA THR A 36 -4.17 16.95 -1.33
C THR A 36 -3.76 17.61 0.01
N PRO A 37 -4.37 17.23 1.15
CA PRO A 37 -3.89 17.64 2.46
C PRO A 37 -2.39 17.45 2.65
N LYS A 38 -1.75 18.43 3.31
CA LYS A 38 -0.34 18.30 3.72
C LYS A 38 -0.18 17.04 4.56
N ASN A 39 0.88 16.27 4.29
CA ASN A 39 1.19 15.04 5.00
C ASN A 39 0.09 13.96 4.94
N MET A 40 -0.75 13.94 3.89
CA MET A 40 -1.69 12.83 3.65
C MET A 40 -0.96 11.48 3.62
N HIS A 41 0.20 11.45 2.98
CA HIS A 41 1.09 10.30 2.95
C HIS A 41 2.48 10.73 3.43
N VAL A 42 3.01 10.05 4.44
CA VAL A 42 4.34 10.32 5.01
C VAL A 42 5.19 9.07 4.89
N LEU A 43 6.21 9.10 4.03
CA LEU A 43 7.06 7.94 3.72
C LEU A 43 7.67 7.29 4.97
N LYS A 44 8.05 8.08 5.98
CA LYS A 44 8.63 7.56 7.23
C LYS A 44 7.68 6.62 7.98
N LEU A 45 6.37 6.82 7.84
CA LEU A 45 5.31 6.03 8.47
C LEU A 45 4.91 4.79 7.67
N PHE A 46 5.40 4.64 6.43
CA PHE A 46 5.19 3.42 5.65
C PHE A 46 5.94 2.25 6.30
N ILE A 47 5.46 1.03 6.03
CA ILE A 47 5.97 -0.20 6.67
C ILE A 47 6.53 -1.13 5.60
N LYS A 48 7.76 -1.60 5.76
CA LYS A 48 8.33 -2.61 4.85
C LYS A 48 7.65 -3.97 5.10
N PRO A 49 7.49 -4.84 4.08
CA PRO A 49 6.94 -6.18 4.27
C PRO A 49 7.67 -7.01 5.34
N LYS A 50 9.00 -6.86 5.45
CA LYS A 50 9.79 -7.52 6.51
C LYS A 50 9.45 -6.99 7.91
N GLU A 51 9.24 -5.68 8.05
CA GLU A 51 8.87 -5.06 9.32
C GLU A 51 7.47 -5.51 9.75
N LEU A 52 6.51 -5.56 8.81
CA LEU A 52 5.18 -6.06 9.09
C LEU A 52 5.20 -7.51 9.59
N ASN A 53 6.00 -8.39 8.96
CA ASN A 53 6.16 -9.77 9.43
C ASN A 53 6.68 -9.82 10.87
N VAL A 54 7.70 -9.03 11.19
CA VAL A 54 8.23 -8.94 12.56
C VAL A 54 7.16 -8.43 13.53
N TYR A 55 6.38 -7.40 13.17
CA TYR A 55 5.29 -6.90 14.01
C TYR A 55 4.20 -7.94 14.25
N CYS A 56 3.84 -8.71 13.22
CA CYS A 56 2.90 -9.82 13.36
C CYS A 56 3.46 -10.90 14.30
N GLN A 57 4.72 -11.30 14.13
CA GLN A 57 5.38 -12.29 14.99
C GLN A 57 5.41 -11.84 16.46
N LEU A 58 5.83 -10.60 16.73
CA LEU A 58 5.82 -10.03 18.08
C LEU A 58 4.42 -9.96 18.70
N ALA A 59 3.38 -9.87 17.86
CA ALA A 59 1.99 -9.90 18.29
C ALA A 59 1.40 -11.33 18.40
N ASN A 60 2.23 -12.36 18.29
CA ASN A 60 1.86 -13.78 18.22
C ASN A 60 0.80 -14.02 17.12
N MET A 61 1.10 -13.53 15.92
CA MET A 61 0.34 -13.73 14.68
C MET A 61 1.27 -14.28 13.59
N LYS A 62 0.73 -15.12 12.70
CA LYS A 62 1.45 -15.67 11.54
C LYS A 62 0.85 -15.12 10.25
N VAL A 63 1.63 -14.35 9.50
CA VAL A 63 1.24 -13.90 8.16
C VAL A 63 1.06 -15.13 7.26
N LYS A 64 -0.08 -15.21 6.58
CA LYS A 64 -0.41 -16.33 5.67
C LYS A 64 -0.16 -15.97 4.22
N GLU A 65 -0.60 -14.78 3.82
CA GLU A 65 -0.53 -14.32 2.44
C GLU A 65 -0.28 -12.82 2.40
N MET A 66 0.49 -12.39 1.41
CA MET A 66 0.63 -10.99 1.02
C MET A 66 0.60 -10.88 -0.50
N VAL A 67 -0.16 -9.93 -1.00
CA VAL A 67 -0.21 -9.56 -2.42
C VAL A 67 0.04 -8.08 -2.57
N GLY A 68 0.72 -7.72 -3.64
CA GLY A 68 0.98 -6.34 -4.00
C GLY A 68 -0.16 -5.73 -4.80
N ILE A 69 -0.30 -4.42 -4.69
CA ILE A 69 -1.20 -3.62 -5.53
C ILE A 69 -0.37 -2.49 -6.14
N LYS A 70 -0.48 -2.32 -7.45
CA LYS A 70 0.20 -1.25 -8.19
C LYS A 70 -0.73 -0.64 -9.25
N PRO A 71 -0.53 0.64 -9.62
CA PRO A 71 -1.21 1.20 -10.77
C PRO A 71 -0.72 0.56 -12.06
N VAL A 72 -1.62 0.42 -13.02
CA VAL A 72 -1.27 -0.02 -14.38
C VAL A 72 -0.81 1.20 -15.16
N ILE A 73 0.50 1.32 -15.37
CA ILE A 73 1.10 2.52 -15.97
C ILE A 73 0.51 2.82 -17.35
N SER A 74 0.26 1.79 -18.18
CA SER A 74 -0.37 1.95 -19.50
C SER A 74 -1.81 2.47 -19.46
N SER A 75 -2.46 2.43 -18.30
CA SER A 75 -3.80 3.00 -18.11
C SER A 75 -3.80 4.51 -17.82
N ILE A 76 -2.63 5.13 -17.65
CA ILE A 76 -2.49 6.56 -17.35
C ILE A 76 -1.94 7.27 -18.59
N PRO A 77 -2.76 8.04 -19.34
CA PRO A 77 -2.25 8.82 -20.46
C PRO A 77 -1.20 9.82 -19.99
N LEU A 78 -0.06 9.89 -20.68
CA LEU A 78 1.04 10.79 -20.29
C LEU A 78 0.59 12.26 -20.24
N THR A 79 -0.31 12.66 -21.13
CA THR A 79 -0.94 13.99 -21.17
C THR A 79 -1.78 14.32 -19.95
N LYS A 80 -2.18 13.31 -19.15
CA LYS A 80 -3.04 13.45 -17.99
C LYS A 80 -2.31 13.38 -16.65
N ILE A 81 -1.01 13.06 -16.63
CA ILE A 81 -0.24 12.90 -15.39
C ILE A 81 -0.24 14.19 -14.54
N PHE A 82 -0.25 15.37 -15.18
CA PHE A 82 -0.30 16.67 -14.52
C PHE A 82 -1.66 17.38 -14.66
N SER A 83 -2.70 16.64 -15.02
CA SER A 83 -4.01 17.24 -15.32
C SER A 83 -4.76 17.73 -14.08
N GLY A 84 -4.33 17.35 -12.87
CA GLY A 84 -5.12 17.56 -11.66
C GLY A 84 -6.45 16.80 -11.72
N SER A 85 -6.53 15.73 -12.51
CA SER A 85 -7.69 14.83 -12.53
C SER A 85 -7.23 13.38 -12.63
N VAL A 86 -7.95 12.49 -11.95
CA VAL A 86 -7.74 11.04 -12.07
C VAL A 86 -8.35 10.57 -13.39
N PRO A 87 -7.57 9.99 -14.32
CA PRO A 87 -8.12 9.48 -15.58
C PRO A 87 -9.15 8.37 -15.29
N PRO A 88 -10.33 8.37 -15.95
CA PRO A 88 -11.36 7.38 -15.69
C PRO A 88 -10.93 5.95 -16.01
N GLN A 89 -10.00 5.78 -16.96
CA GLN A 89 -9.42 4.49 -17.31
C GLN A 89 -8.32 4.01 -16.34
N MET A 90 -7.85 4.87 -15.42
CA MET A 90 -6.80 4.53 -14.48
C MET A 90 -7.26 3.35 -13.63
N ARG A 91 -6.47 2.28 -13.64
CA ARG A 91 -6.78 1.07 -12.86
C ARG A 91 -5.57 0.57 -12.09
N PHE A 92 -5.84 -0.23 -11.09
CA PHE A 92 -4.85 -0.95 -10.29
C PHE A 92 -4.96 -2.44 -10.57
N GLU A 93 -3.85 -3.15 -10.40
CA GLU A 93 -3.81 -4.61 -10.52
C GLU A 93 -3.11 -5.24 -9.33
N LEU A 94 -3.53 -6.47 -9.02
CA LEU A 94 -2.82 -7.31 -8.08
C LEU A 94 -1.54 -7.83 -8.72
N THR A 95 -0.49 -7.97 -7.92
CA THR A 95 0.80 -8.48 -8.37
C THR A 95 1.49 -9.24 -7.25
N GLY A 96 2.37 -10.18 -7.59
CA GLY A 96 3.22 -10.86 -6.62
C GLY A 96 4.29 -9.95 -5.98
N ASN A 97 4.50 -8.75 -6.52
CA ASN A 97 5.53 -7.83 -6.06
C ASN A 97 4.98 -6.82 -5.03
N LEU A 98 5.63 -6.71 -3.87
CA LEU A 98 5.21 -5.84 -2.77
C LEU A 98 5.84 -4.43 -2.79
N PHE A 99 6.42 -3.96 -3.91
CA PHE A 99 7.18 -2.70 -3.92
C PHE A 99 6.36 -1.41 -3.74
N THR A 100 5.07 -1.40 -4.09
CA THR A 100 4.26 -0.17 -4.03
C THR A 100 3.36 -0.17 -2.79
N SER A 101 2.21 -0.85 -2.88
CA SER A 101 1.33 -1.15 -1.76
C SER A 101 1.12 -2.65 -1.68
N PHE A 102 0.73 -3.13 -0.52
CA PHE A 102 0.45 -4.55 -0.31
C PHE A 102 -0.64 -4.73 0.72
N MET A 103 -1.39 -5.80 0.55
CA MET A 103 -2.38 -6.27 1.51
C MET A 103 -2.16 -7.75 1.81
N GLY A 104 -2.77 -8.22 2.88
CA GLY A 104 -2.65 -9.60 3.28
C GLY A 104 -3.48 -9.95 4.49
N VAL A 105 -3.29 -11.18 4.94
CA VAL A 105 -3.96 -11.73 6.11
C VAL A 105 -2.96 -12.45 7.01
N ALA A 106 -3.13 -12.26 8.32
CA ALA A 106 -2.40 -12.98 9.35
C ALA A 106 -3.36 -13.64 10.33
N ASP A 107 -3.01 -14.83 10.80
CA ASP A 107 -3.79 -15.56 11.80
C ASP A 107 -3.18 -15.39 13.18
N LYS A 108 -4.02 -15.00 14.14
CA LYS A 108 -3.66 -15.00 15.55
C LYS A 108 -3.42 -16.43 16.02
N GLN A 109 -2.21 -16.71 16.46
CA GLN A 109 -1.88 -17.96 17.15
C GLN A 109 -2.46 -17.91 18.56
#